data_AF-A0A1Z2XUK3-F1
#
_entry.id   AF-A0A1Z2XUK3-F1
#
_cell.length_a   1.000
_cell.length_b   1.000
_cell.length_c   1.000
_cell.angle_alpha   90.00
_cell.angle_beta   90.00
_cell.angle_gamma   90.00
#
_symmetry.space_group_name_H-M   'P 1'
#
loop_
_entity.id
_entity.type
_entity.pdbx_description
1 polymer ?
#
loop_
_entity_poly.entity_id
_entity_poly.type
_entity_poly.pdbx_seq_one_letter_code
_entity_poly.pdbx_strand_id
1 'polypeptide(L)'
;MPGNSNLHMSRAGKTDEFYTQLSTIEDELRHYRKYFRDKIIFCNADDPAIGEDGQDHFGDGLGGYTSNFFRYFQLNFTQLGIKKLITTHYEAEKPSYKFEIVSSDNDDQIGMPDYVKTPLEGNGDFRSPECLALLKECDIVVTNPPFSLMKEYIPLVADSGKKFIILGNTNHVTMKEVFRYFKSNEMWLGNRAGHFWFRVPDYYEEKNTDFRKDDDGTKWRRMGNCCWFTNLDISVRHQPLDLYITPEQEYRKSDYVERKRRPYQENVVMFA
;
A
#
# COMPACT_ATOMS: atom_id res chain seq x y z
N MET A 1 28.72 -10.70 21.33
CA MET A 1 27.97 -10.56 20.06
C MET A 1 26.50 -10.75 20.37
N PRO A 2 25.66 -9.71 20.34
CA PRO A 2 24.23 -9.87 20.60
C PRO A 2 23.60 -10.54 19.37
N GLY A 3 22.95 -11.68 19.58
CA GLY A 3 22.30 -12.47 18.55
C GLY A 3 21.10 -11.71 17.96
N ASN A 4 21.05 -11.68 16.64
CA ASN A 4 20.00 -11.07 15.83
C ASN A 4 18.73 -11.95 15.85
N SER A 5 18.15 -12.20 17.02
CA SER A 5 17.00 -13.11 17.19
C SER A 5 15.67 -12.54 16.69
N ASN A 6 15.59 -11.26 16.33
CA ASN A 6 14.35 -10.63 15.83
C ASN A 6 14.10 -10.82 14.33
N LEU A 7 15.03 -11.43 13.57
CA LEU A 7 14.91 -11.56 12.11
C LEU A 7 14.32 -12.90 11.63
N HIS A 8 13.96 -13.81 12.55
CA HIS A 8 13.44 -15.13 12.18
C HIS A 8 11.91 -15.33 12.40
N MET A 9 11.21 -14.31 12.89
CA MET A 9 9.75 -14.38 13.14
C MET A 9 8.88 -14.21 11.88
N SER A 10 9.45 -13.93 10.71
CA SER A 10 8.68 -13.69 9.48
C SER A 10 8.45 -14.95 8.61
N ARG A 11 8.59 -16.16 9.18
CA ARG A 11 8.36 -17.44 8.48
C ARG A 11 7.06 -18.16 8.86
N ALA A 12 6.28 -17.63 9.82
CA ALA A 12 4.98 -18.18 10.19
C ALA A 12 3.86 -17.38 9.51
N GLY A 13 3.30 -17.95 8.43
CA GLY A 13 2.32 -17.33 7.53
C GLY A 13 0.92 -17.12 8.11
N LYS A 14 0.77 -16.28 9.14
CA LYS A 14 -0.53 -15.79 9.65
C LYS A 14 -0.48 -14.33 10.14
N THR A 15 0.48 -13.52 9.67
CA THR A 15 0.70 -12.17 10.22
C THR A 15 0.49 -11.02 9.23
N ASP A 16 0.07 -11.31 8.00
CA ASP A 16 0.06 -10.31 6.92
C ASP A 16 -1.30 -9.60 6.70
N GLU A 17 -2.28 -9.83 7.56
CA GLU A 17 -3.59 -9.14 7.54
C GLU A 17 -3.48 -7.74 8.17
N PHE A 18 -2.84 -6.83 7.44
CA PHE A 18 -2.76 -5.41 7.82
C PHE A 18 -3.84 -4.62 7.09
N TYR A 19 -4.93 -4.31 7.78
CA TYR A 19 -5.98 -3.46 7.22
C TYR A 19 -5.49 -2.02 7.09
N THR A 20 -5.43 -1.54 5.86
CA THR A 20 -4.99 -0.17 5.54
C THR A 20 -6.11 0.80 5.87
N GLN A 21 -5.81 1.89 6.58
CA GLN A 21 -6.79 2.93 6.90
C GLN A 21 -7.22 3.71 5.65
N LEU A 22 -8.49 4.10 5.56
CA LEU A 22 -8.99 4.94 4.45
C LEU A 22 -8.19 6.25 4.33
N SER A 23 -7.87 6.91 5.45
CA SER A 23 -7.05 8.13 5.48
C SER A 23 -5.67 7.93 4.86
N THR A 24 -5.04 6.76 5.07
CA THR A 24 -3.75 6.41 4.47
C THR A 24 -3.85 6.32 2.95
N ILE A 25 -4.97 5.78 2.45
CA ILE A 25 -5.26 5.68 1.01
C ILE A 25 -5.52 7.08 0.45
N GLU A 26 -6.38 7.88 1.08
CA GLU A 26 -6.71 9.25 0.64
C GLU A 26 -5.48 10.16 0.54
N ASP A 27 -4.62 10.11 1.56
CA ASP A 27 -3.39 10.92 1.63
C ASP A 27 -2.43 10.63 0.48
N GLU A 28 -2.38 9.39 0.01
CA GLU A 28 -1.57 9.00 -1.14
C GLU A 28 -2.32 9.26 -2.46
N LEU A 29 -3.54 8.73 -2.62
CA LEU A 29 -4.28 8.74 -3.89
C LEU A 29 -4.66 10.14 -4.38
N ARG A 30 -4.73 11.15 -3.50
CA ARG A 30 -4.90 12.56 -3.91
C ARG A 30 -3.85 13.04 -4.90
N HIS A 31 -2.65 12.47 -4.89
CA HIS A 31 -1.56 12.82 -5.81
C HIS A 31 -1.75 12.25 -7.22
N TYR A 32 -2.69 11.33 -7.41
CA TYR A 32 -2.90 10.57 -8.64
C TYR A 32 -4.25 10.83 -9.31
N ARG A 33 -5.10 11.68 -8.74
CA ARG A 33 -6.49 11.92 -9.22
C ARG A 33 -6.60 12.16 -10.72
N LYS A 34 -5.63 12.86 -11.32
CA LYS A 34 -5.56 13.15 -12.77
C LYS A 34 -5.46 11.90 -13.65
N TYR A 35 -5.08 10.75 -13.10
CA TYR A 35 -4.92 9.49 -13.83
C TYR A 35 -6.16 8.61 -13.87
N PHE A 36 -7.19 8.87 -13.04
CA PHE A 36 -8.32 7.93 -12.87
C PHE A 36 -9.47 8.14 -13.84
N ARG A 37 -9.57 9.32 -14.48
CA ARG A 37 -10.66 9.64 -15.41
C ARG A 37 -10.67 8.68 -16.60
N ASP A 38 -11.85 8.17 -16.90
CA ASP A 38 -12.18 7.20 -17.95
C ASP A 38 -11.38 5.89 -17.86
N LYS A 39 -10.90 5.53 -16.66
CA LYS A 39 -10.08 4.33 -16.42
C LYS A 39 -10.84 3.19 -15.78
N ILE A 40 -10.37 1.98 -16.07
CA ILE A 40 -10.74 0.76 -15.37
C ILE A 40 -9.74 0.53 -14.24
N ILE A 41 -10.21 0.58 -12.99
CA ILE A 41 -9.41 0.43 -11.78
C ILE A 41 -9.61 -0.98 -11.21
N PHE A 42 -8.51 -1.64 -10.84
CA PHE A 42 -8.54 -2.98 -10.26
C PHE A 42 -7.88 -3.05 -8.88
N CYS A 43 -8.67 -3.46 -7.88
CA CYS A 43 -8.26 -3.67 -6.50
C CYS A 43 -8.29 -5.16 -6.18
N ASN A 44 -7.23 -5.90 -6.51
CA ASN A 44 -7.32 -7.36 -6.64
C ASN A 44 -6.80 -8.18 -5.46
N ALA A 45 -6.28 -7.52 -4.41
CA ALA A 45 -5.67 -8.18 -3.27
C ALA A 45 -6.21 -7.64 -1.95
N ASP A 46 -7.40 -7.03 -2.01
CA ASP A 46 -8.10 -6.53 -0.85
C ASP A 46 -9.37 -7.36 -0.71
N ASP A 47 -9.64 -7.85 0.49
CA ASP A 47 -10.84 -8.62 0.76
C ASP A 47 -12.04 -7.64 0.81
N PRO A 48 -13.01 -7.73 -0.12
CA PRO A 48 -14.20 -6.89 -0.07
C PRO A 48 -15.20 -7.33 1.02
N ALA A 49 -14.87 -8.33 1.86
CA ALA A 49 -15.76 -9.03 2.77
C ALA A 49 -16.81 -8.15 3.44
N ILE A 50 -18.03 -8.29 2.94
CA ILE A 50 -19.25 -8.15 3.74
C ILE A 50 -19.28 -9.36 4.67
N GLY A 51 -19.62 -9.16 5.96
CA GLY A 51 -19.77 -10.29 6.88
C GLY A 51 -20.73 -11.34 6.32
N GLU A 52 -20.44 -12.63 6.55
CA GLU A 52 -21.29 -13.75 6.09
C GLU A 52 -22.73 -13.67 6.62
N ASP A 53 -22.98 -12.89 7.68
CA ASP A 53 -24.27 -12.64 8.29
C ASP A 53 -25.06 -11.49 7.67
N GLY A 54 -24.55 -10.86 6.60
CA GLY A 54 -25.14 -9.68 6.00
C GLY A 54 -25.10 -8.46 6.93
N GLN A 55 -24.38 -8.57 8.05
CA GLN A 55 -24.12 -7.46 8.95
C GLN A 55 -22.74 -6.89 8.68
N ASP A 56 -22.66 -5.69 9.20
CA ASP A 56 -21.61 -4.76 9.01
C ASP A 56 -20.72 -4.91 10.31
N HIS A 57 -19.54 -5.55 10.19
CA HIS A 57 -18.41 -5.65 11.16
C HIS A 57 -17.12 -4.77 10.93
N PHE A 58 -17.19 -3.44 10.91
CA PHE A 58 -16.04 -2.53 10.81
C PHE A 58 -15.62 -2.31 12.26
N GLY A 59 -14.31 -2.24 12.48
CA GLY A 59 -13.71 -1.79 13.73
C GLY A 59 -13.78 -0.28 13.95
N ASP A 60 -14.74 0.41 13.30
CA ASP A 60 -15.09 1.81 13.52
C ASP A 60 -16.59 2.00 13.92
N GLY A 61 -17.35 0.89 14.06
CA GLY A 61 -18.77 0.93 14.41
C GLY A 61 -19.75 1.16 13.25
N LEU A 62 -19.30 1.07 11.98
CA LEU A 62 -20.13 1.26 10.77
C LEU A 62 -20.09 0.08 9.79
N GLY A 63 -19.54 -1.04 10.24
CA GLY A 63 -19.62 -2.36 9.65
C GLY A 63 -19.10 -2.86 8.27
N GLY A 64 -18.45 -4.03 8.31
CA GLY A 64 -17.97 -4.92 7.25
C GLY A 64 -16.44 -5.04 7.32
N TYR A 65 -15.81 -6.09 6.83
CA TYR A 65 -14.39 -6.01 6.45
C TYR A 65 -14.32 -5.60 4.97
N THR A 66 -14.88 -4.44 4.63
CA THR A 66 -14.81 -3.95 3.26
C THR A 66 -13.43 -3.34 3.02
N SER A 67 -12.73 -3.85 2.00
CA SER A 67 -11.62 -3.20 1.32
C SER A 67 -11.71 -1.66 1.37
N ASN A 68 -10.81 -0.99 2.10
CA ASN A 68 -10.79 0.48 2.14
C ASN A 68 -10.39 1.07 0.78
N PHE A 69 -9.73 0.29 -0.08
CA PHE A 69 -9.48 0.66 -1.48
C PHE A 69 -10.78 0.69 -2.28
N PHE A 70 -11.59 -0.37 -2.22
CA PHE A 70 -12.90 -0.42 -2.87
C PHE A 70 -13.80 0.69 -2.33
N ARG A 71 -13.87 0.86 -1.00
CA ARG A 71 -14.63 1.95 -0.35
C ARG A 71 -14.20 3.32 -0.86
N TYR A 72 -12.90 3.61 -0.92
CA TYR A 72 -12.39 4.88 -1.46
C TYR A 72 -12.88 5.11 -2.89
N PHE A 73 -12.71 4.14 -3.77
CA PHE A 73 -13.08 4.30 -5.17
C PHE A 73 -14.59 4.34 -5.38
N GLN A 74 -15.38 3.59 -4.59
CA GLN A 74 -16.84 3.64 -4.63
C GLN A 74 -17.34 5.02 -4.19
N LEU A 75 -16.84 5.56 -3.06
CA LEU A 75 -17.21 6.89 -2.56
C LEU A 75 -16.86 8.02 -3.53
N ASN A 76 -15.77 7.86 -4.28
CA ASN A 76 -15.25 8.89 -5.17
C ASN A 76 -15.47 8.57 -6.66
N PHE A 77 -16.26 7.56 -6.99
CA PHE A 77 -16.35 6.97 -8.33
C PHE A 77 -16.67 8.01 -9.42
N THR A 78 -17.79 8.72 -9.22
CA THR A 78 -18.28 9.77 -10.13
C THR A 78 -17.34 10.99 -10.13
N GLN A 79 -16.87 11.41 -8.95
CA GLN A 79 -15.96 12.57 -8.83
C GLN A 79 -14.62 12.35 -9.56
N LEU A 80 -14.09 11.13 -9.51
CA LEU A 80 -12.87 10.73 -10.20
C LEU A 80 -13.10 10.44 -11.69
N GLY A 81 -14.37 10.32 -12.12
CA GLY A 81 -14.76 9.97 -13.49
C GLY A 81 -14.29 8.57 -13.87
N ILE A 82 -14.35 7.61 -12.94
CA ILE A 82 -13.89 6.23 -13.18
C ILE A 82 -14.88 5.55 -14.12
N LYS A 83 -14.36 4.82 -15.12
CA LYS A 83 -15.18 4.06 -16.08
C LYS A 83 -15.68 2.75 -15.49
N LYS A 84 -14.80 2.04 -14.79
CA LYS A 84 -15.12 0.76 -14.15
C LYS A 84 -14.23 0.52 -12.94
N LEU A 85 -14.80 0.03 -11.86
CA LEU A 85 -14.08 -0.42 -10.67
C LEU A 85 -14.28 -1.93 -10.53
N ILE A 86 -13.20 -2.66 -10.29
CA ILE A 86 -13.19 -4.11 -10.13
C ILE A 86 -12.46 -4.44 -8.81
N THR A 87 -13.00 -5.35 -8.00
CA THR A 87 -12.30 -5.93 -6.85
C THR A 87 -12.56 -7.43 -6.79
N THR A 88 -11.57 -8.22 -6.37
CA THR A 88 -11.69 -9.68 -6.21
C THR A 88 -11.45 -10.07 -4.76
N HIS A 89 -12.27 -10.99 -4.25
CA HIS A 89 -12.06 -11.64 -2.96
C HIS A 89 -11.15 -12.85 -3.15
N TYR A 90 -10.20 -13.05 -2.24
CA TYR A 90 -9.37 -14.26 -2.18
C TYR A 90 -9.91 -15.20 -1.10
N GLU A 91 -10.06 -16.47 -1.45
CA GLU A 91 -10.44 -17.53 -0.54
C GLU A 91 -9.46 -18.70 -0.73
N ALA A 92 -9.05 -19.37 0.33
CA ALA A 92 -8.00 -20.38 0.23
C ALA A 92 -8.52 -21.68 -0.38
N GLU A 93 -9.70 -22.13 0.04
CA GLU A 93 -10.16 -23.50 -0.18
C GLU A 93 -11.34 -23.65 -1.15
N LYS A 94 -12.05 -22.56 -1.45
CA LYS A 94 -13.27 -22.60 -2.28
C LYS A 94 -13.28 -21.47 -3.32
N PRO A 95 -14.10 -21.60 -4.37
CA PRO A 95 -14.33 -20.52 -5.31
C PRO A 95 -14.83 -19.26 -4.60
N SER A 96 -14.44 -18.11 -5.14
CA SER A 96 -14.72 -16.82 -4.53
C SER A 96 -15.63 -15.95 -5.42
N TYR A 97 -15.47 -14.63 -5.36
CA TYR A 97 -16.30 -13.67 -6.09
C TYR A 97 -15.54 -12.37 -6.40
N LYS A 98 -16.10 -11.59 -7.31
CA LYS A 98 -15.69 -10.22 -7.61
C LYS A 98 -16.86 -9.24 -7.44
N PHE A 99 -16.54 -7.99 -7.14
CA PHE A 99 -17.47 -6.87 -7.28
C PHE A 99 -17.05 -5.97 -8.44
N GLU A 100 -18.05 -5.46 -9.15
CA GLU A 100 -17.85 -4.53 -10.26
C GLU A 100 -18.81 -3.36 -10.17
N ILE A 101 -18.29 -2.15 -10.43
CA ILE A 101 -19.08 -0.93 -10.64
C ILE A 101 -18.73 -0.43 -12.03
N VAL A 102 -19.72 -0.09 -12.84
CA VAL A 102 -19.53 0.43 -14.20
C VAL A 102 -20.22 1.78 -14.28
N SER A 103 -19.54 2.79 -14.85
CA SER A 103 -20.13 4.10 -15.09
C SER A 103 -21.32 3.99 -16.04
N SER A 104 -22.48 4.52 -15.64
CA SER A 104 -23.61 4.73 -16.54
C SER A 104 -23.56 6.12 -17.15
N ASP A 105 -23.99 6.26 -18.40
CA ASP A 105 -24.08 7.56 -19.09
C ASP A 105 -25.14 8.50 -18.47
N ASN A 106 -25.99 7.99 -17.57
CA ASN A 106 -26.94 8.78 -16.79
C ASN A 106 -26.23 9.34 -15.55
N ASP A 107 -25.69 10.55 -15.69
CA ASP A 107 -24.85 11.29 -14.72
C ASP A 107 -25.63 11.79 -13.47
N ASP A 108 -26.85 11.27 -13.23
CA ASP A 108 -27.76 11.70 -12.16
C ASP A 108 -27.65 10.85 -10.88
N GLN A 109 -26.56 10.11 -10.70
CA GLN A 109 -26.42 9.22 -9.54
C GLN A 109 -26.19 10.03 -8.26
N ILE A 110 -27.29 10.31 -7.54
CA ILE A 110 -27.30 10.91 -6.21
C ILE A 110 -27.13 9.77 -5.18
N GLY A 111 -25.90 9.35 -4.90
CA GLY A 111 -25.60 8.32 -3.89
C GLY A 111 -24.31 7.54 -4.14
N MET A 112 -24.03 6.55 -3.29
CA MET A 112 -22.99 5.56 -3.57
C MET A 112 -23.40 4.68 -4.75
N PRO A 113 -22.50 4.42 -5.72
CA PRO A 113 -22.84 3.57 -6.84
C PRO A 113 -23.04 2.12 -6.40
N ASP A 114 -24.09 1.50 -6.95
CA ASP A 114 -24.35 0.07 -6.80
C ASP A 114 -23.24 -0.76 -7.46
N TYR A 115 -23.00 -1.95 -6.90
CA TYR A 115 -22.06 -2.92 -7.43
C TYR A 115 -22.75 -4.23 -7.81
N VAL A 116 -22.17 -4.94 -8.77
CA VAL A 116 -22.60 -6.29 -9.16
C VAL A 116 -21.65 -7.31 -8.54
N LYS A 117 -22.19 -8.25 -7.76
CA LYS A 117 -21.46 -9.41 -7.24
C LYS A 117 -21.53 -10.57 -8.23
N THR A 118 -20.38 -11.03 -8.70
CA THR A 118 -20.27 -12.17 -9.63
C THR A 118 -19.37 -13.25 -9.02
N PRO A 119 -19.83 -14.52 -8.93
CA PRO A 119 -18.96 -15.63 -8.54
C PRO A 119 -17.77 -15.79 -9.49
N LEU A 120 -16.63 -16.20 -8.94
CA LEU A 120 -15.47 -16.64 -9.71
C LEU A 120 -15.46 -18.17 -9.78
N GLU A 121 -14.93 -18.74 -10.86
CA GLU A 121 -14.67 -20.18 -10.94
C GLU A 121 -13.52 -20.58 -10.01
N GLY A 122 -12.52 -19.71 -9.90
CA GLY A 122 -11.36 -19.87 -9.05
C GLY A 122 -11.52 -19.23 -7.67
N ASN A 123 -10.45 -19.32 -6.90
CA ASN A 123 -10.40 -18.90 -5.51
C ASN A 123 -9.98 -17.42 -5.33
N GLY A 124 -9.83 -16.68 -6.43
CA GLY A 124 -9.42 -15.27 -6.42
C GLY A 124 -7.92 -15.02 -6.24
N ASP A 125 -7.07 -16.05 -6.32
CA ASP A 125 -5.62 -15.85 -6.33
C ASP A 125 -5.22 -14.98 -7.52
N PHE A 126 -4.36 -13.99 -7.31
CA PHE A 126 -3.94 -13.06 -8.36
C PHE A 126 -3.24 -13.74 -9.55
N ARG A 127 -2.78 -14.99 -9.37
CA ARG A 127 -2.18 -15.83 -10.41
C ARG A 127 -3.21 -16.64 -11.21
N SER A 128 -4.46 -16.69 -10.76
CA SER A 128 -5.52 -17.46 -11.42
C SER A 128 -5.85 -16.88 -12.81
N PRO A 129 -6.26 -17.72 -13.78
CA PRO A 129 -6.59 -17.24 -15.13
C PRO A 129 -7.64 -16.12 -15.16
N GLU A 130 -8.66 -16.19 -14.29
CA GLU A 130 -9.69 -15.16 -14.18
C GLU A 130 -9.09 -13.83 -13.68
N CYS A 131 -8.27 -13.85 -12.62
CA CYS A 131 -7.63 -12.64 -12.11
C CYS A 131 -6.63 -12.04 -13.11
N LEU A 132 -5.92 -12.87 -13.89
CA LEU A 132 -5.06 -12.41 -14.97
C LEU A 132 -5.85 -11.79 -16.13
N ALA A 133 -7.05 -12.30 -16.42
CA ALA A 133 -7.95 -11.69 -17.40
C ALA A 133 -8.44 -10.32 -16.93
N LEU A 134 -8.79 -10.18 -15.64
CA LEU A 134 -9.15 -8.88 -15.04
C LEU A 134 -7.97 -7.90 -15.03
N LEU A 135 -6.76 -8.37 -14.72
CA LEU A 135 -5.54 -7.58 -14.83
C LEU A 135 -5.34 -7.09 -16.28
N LYS A 136 -5.57 -7.95 -17.27
CA LYS A 136 -5.47 -7.58 -18.68
C LYS A 136 -6.53 -6.54 -19.09
N GLU A 137 -7.73 -6.62 -18.54
CA GLU A 137 -8.83 -5.66 -18.78
C GLU A 137 -8.54 -4.28 -18.19
N CYS A 138 -7.98 -4.22 -16.99
CA CYS A 138 -7.83 -2.95 -16.26
C CYS A 138 -6.82 -2.00 -16.88
N ASP A 139 -6.88 -0.71 -16.51
CA ASP A 139 -5.88 0.29 -16.86
C ASP A 139 -4.88 0.50 -15.71
N ILE A 140 -5.39 0.51 -14.47
CA ILE A 140 -4.63 0.84 -13.27
C ILE A 140 -4.95 -0.16 -12.16
N VAL A 141 -3.91 -0.73 -11.56
CA VAL A 141 -4.00 -1.57 -10.35
C VAL A 141 -3.75 -0.73 -9.11
N VAL A 142 -4.66 -0.74 -8.14
CA VAL A 142 -4.49 0.01 -6.88
C VAL A 142 -4.86 -0.89 -5.71
N THR A 143 -3.89 -1.31 -4.90
CA THR A 143 -4.12 -2.39 -3.92
C THR A 143 -3.08 -2.46 -2.79
N ASN A 144 -3.32 -3.33 -1.82
CA ASN A 144 -2.40 -3.73 -0.74
C ASN A 144 -2.25 -5.26 -0.71
N PRO A 145 -1.34 -5.85 -1.50
CA PRO A 145 -1.14 -7.28 -1.53
C PRO A 145 -0.43 -7.79 -0.26
N PRO A 146 -0.53 -9.10 0.06
CA PRO A 146 0.26 -9.70 1.12
C PRO A 146 1.75 -9.43 0.94
N PHE A 147 2.41 -8.86 1.95
CA PHE A 147 3.81 -8.44 1.83
C PHE A 147 4.75 -9.61 1.54
N SER A 148 4.45 -10.80 2.07
CA SER A 148 5.16 -12.04 1.76
C SER A 148 5.16 -12.42 0.28
N LEU A 149 4.17 -11.98 -0.51
CA LEU A 149 4.02 -12.30 -1.93
C LEU A 149 4.54 -11.19 -2.86
N MET A 150 5.08 -10.10 -2.32
CA MET A 150 5.53 -8.93 -3.11
C MET A 150 6.60 -9.25 -4.16
N LYS A 151 7.46 -10.23 -3.87
CA LYS A 151 8.49 -10.72 -4.79
C LYS A 151 7.90 -11.27 -6.10
N GLU A 152 6.68 -11.79 -6.07
CA GLU A 152 6.00 -12.36 -7.23
C GLU A 152 4.95 -11.40 -7.79
N TYR A 153 4.26 -10.68 -6.90
CA TYR A 153 3.18 -9.76 -7.25
C TYR A 153 3.67 -8.51 -8.02
N ILE A 154 4.75 -7.87 -7.56
CA ILE A 154 5.28 -6.67 -8.25
C ILE A 154 5.72 -7.02 -9.68
N PRO A 155 6.48 -8.11 -9.92
CA PRO A 155 6.81 -8.47 -11.29
C PRO A 155 5.60 -8.73 -12.18
N LEU A 156 4.59 -9.43 -11.67
CA LEU A 156 3.37 -9.70 -12.42
C LEU A 156 2.69 -8.42 -12.92
N VAL A 157 2.49 -7.45 -12.03
CA VAL A 157 1.81 -6.20 -12.38
C VAL A 157 2.70 -5.32 -13.26
N ALA A 158 4.00 -5.20 -12.94
CA ALA A 158 4.92 -4.37 -13.72
C ALA A 158 5.13 -4.91 -15.15
N ASP A 159 5.33 -6.22 -15.31
CA ASP A 159 5.55 -6.86 -16.62
C ASP A 159 4.27 -6.88 -17.48
N SER A 160 3.08 -6.71 -16.87
CA SER A 160 1.82 -6.59 -17.60
C SER A 160 1.65 -5.25 -18.35
N GLY A 161 2.56 -4.28 -18.11
CA GLY A 161 2.53 -2.95 -18.72
C GLY A 161 1.46 -2.02 -18.14
N LYS A 162 0.76 -2.44 -17.08
CA LYS A 162 -0.29 -1.66 -16.42
C LYS A 162 0.28 -0.55 -15.55
N LYS A 163 -0.54 0.46 -15.32
CA LYS A 163 -0.22 1.46 -14.28
C LYS A 163 -0.58 0.91 -12.92
N PHE A 164 0.15 1.30 -11.89
CA PHE A 164 -0.13 0.77 -10.56
C PHE A 164 0.24 1.71 -9.41
N ILE A 165 -0.44 1.53 -8.28
CA ILE A 165 -0.16 2.13 -6.98
C ILE A 165 -0.34 1.02 -5.94
N ILE A 166 0.76 0.49 -5.41
CA ILE A 166 0.76 -0.72 -4.58
C ILE A 166 1.35 -0.39 -3.21
N LEU A 167 0.60 -0.64 -2.15
CA LEU A 167 1.13 -0.52 -0.79
C LEU A 167 2.12 -1.66 -0.52
N GLY A 168 3.21 -1.35 0.16
CA GLY A 168 4.23 -2.33 0.47
C GLY A 168 5.15 -1.88 1.59
N ASN A 169 6.28 -2.57 1.69
CA ASN A 169 7.34 -2.29 2.62
C ASN A 169 8.58 -1.78 1.89
N THR A 170 9.28 -0.77 2.42
CA THR A 170 10.51 -0.21 1.84
C THR A 170 11.58 -1.28 1.63
N ASN A 171 11.63 -2.32 2.46
CA ASN A 171 12.57 -3.44 2.30
C ASN A 171 12.38 -4.18 0.97
N HIS A 172 11.17 -4.17 0.37
CA HIS A 172 10.91 -4.81 -0.93
C HIS A 172 11.73 -4.17 -2.05
N VAL A 173 12.14 -2.90 -1.94
CA VAL A 173 13.02 -2.23 -2.93
C VAL A 173 14.33 -3.00 -3.12
N THR A 174 14.83 -3.66 -2.07
CA THR A 174 16.12 -4.38 -2.11
C THR A 174 16.02 -5.79 -2.69
N MET A 175 14.80 -6.31 -2.92
CA MET A 175 14.59 -7.62 -3.53
C MET A 175 15.06 -7.59 -4.99
N LYS A 176 15.79 -8.62 -5.43
CA LYS A 176 16.35 -8.68 -6.79
C LYS A 176 15.27 -8.55 -7.86
N GLU A 177 14.10 -9.15 -7.62
CA GLU A 177 12.95 -9.18 -8.52
C GLU A 177 12.28 -7.81 -8.66
N VAL A 178 12.40 -6.95 -7.65
CA VAL A 178 11.77 -5.63 -7.57
C VAL A 178 12.75 -4.52 -7.97
N PHE A 179 13.99 -4.59 -7.49
CA PHE A 179 15.03 -3.58 -7.69
C PHE A 179 15.29 -3.27 -9.18
N ARG A 180 15.12 -4.27 -10.06
CA ARG A 180 15.31 -4.11 -11.51
C ARG A 180 14.49 -2.96 -12.08
N TYR A 181 13.24 -2.77 -11.62
CA TYR A 181 12.33 -1.73 -12.10
C TYR A 181 12.72 -0.33 -11.62
N PHE A 182 13.30 -0.23 -10.42
CA PHE A 182 13.88 1.03 -9.95
C PHE A 182 15.09 1.41 -10.80
N LYS A 183 15.96 0.41 -11.07
CA LYS A 183 17.18 0.62 -11.86
C LYS A 183 16.88 1.01 -13.32
N SER A 184 15.86 0.43 -13.93
CA SER A 184 15.39 0.79 -15.29
C SER A 184 14.52 2.03 -15.34
N ASN A 185 14.24 2.65 -14.18
CA ASN A 185 13.37 3.82 -14.05
C ASN A 185 11.92 3.56 -14.48
N GLU A 186 11.44 2.33 -14.33
CA GLU A 186 10.08 1.89 -14.65
C GLU A 186 9.15 1.90 -13.43
N MET A 187 9.71 2.07 -12.22
CA MET A 187 8.98 2.14 -10.96
C MET A 187 9.71 3.04 -9.95
N TRP A 188 8.95 3.70 -9.08
CA TRP A 188 9.44 4.53 -7.98
C TRP A 188 8.56 4.40 -6.75
N LEU A 189 9.02 5.05 -5.66
CA LEU A 189 8.22 5.18 -4.46
C LEU A 189 7.17 6.28 -4.64
N GLY A 190 6.00 6.09 -4.04
CA GLY A 190 4.94 7.09 -3.97
C GLY A 190 5.30 8.28 -3.10
N ASN A 191 4.31 9.11 -2.80
CA ASN A 191 4.54 10.42 -2.19
C ASN A 191 5.00 10.32 -0.73
N ARG A 192 4.49 9.35 0.04
CA ARG A 192 4.88 9.14 1.43
C ARG A 192 5.44 7.74 1.69
N ALA A 193 6.44 7.69 2.57
CA ALA A 193 6.93 6.50 3.24
C ALA A 193 7.08 6.82 4.74
N GLY A 194 6.83 5.85 5.62
CA GLY A 194 7.02 6.06 7.04
C GLY A 194 6.16 5.18 7.94
N HIS A 195 5.73 5.77 9.06
CA HIS A 195 4.97 5.11 10.11
C HIS A 195 3.48 5.09 9.79
N PHE A 196 2.97 3.91 9.42
CA PHE A 196 1.55 3.68 9.21
C PHE A 196 1.00 2.79 10.33
N TRP A 197 -0.23 3.08 10.76
CA TRP A 197 -0.95 2.27 11.73
C TRP A 197 -1.93 1.36 10.99
N PHE A 198 -1.85 0.08 11.26
CA PHE A 198 -2.70 -0.96 10.70
C PHE A 198 -3.50 -1.61 11.81
N ARG A 199 -4.79 -1.83 11.56
CA ARG A 199 -5.58 -2.69 12.45
C ARG A 199 -5.08 -4.12 12.27
N VAL A 200 -4.96 -4.84 13.37
CA VAL A 200 -4.58 -6.26 13.37
C VAL A 200 -5.64 -7.12 14.02
N PRO A 201 -5.76 -8.40 13.65
CA PRO A 201 -6.71 -9.31 14.25
C PRO A 201 -6.52 -9.52 15.75
N ASP A 202 -7.57 -9.97 16.44
CA ASP A 202 -7.55 -10.13 17.90
C ASP A 202 -6.54 -11.16 18.40
N TYR A 203 -6.13 -12.11 17.55
CA TYR A 203 -5.09 -13.09 17.89
C TYR A 203 -3.68 -12.48 17.97
N TYR A 204 -3.47 -11.23 17.53
CA TYR A 204 -2.16 -10.60 17.61
C TYR A 204 -1.76 -10.31 19.06
N GLU A 205 -0.57 -10.77 19.44
CA GLU A 205 0.00 -10.51 20.76
C GLU A 205 0.32 -9.02 20.93
N GLU A 206 0.09 -8.51 22.14
CA GLU A 206 0.51 -7.16 22.52
C GLU A 206 2.04 -7.08 22.52
N LYS A 207 2.62 -5.94 22.11
CA LYS A 207 4.05 -5.68 22.31
C LYS A 207 4.23 -4.33 22.99
N ASN A 208 5.34 -4.20 23.68
CA ASN A 208 5.70 -2.97 24.39
C ASN A 208 5.92 -1.76 23.46
N THR A 209 6.20 -1.99 22.17
CA THR A 209 6.36 -0.95 21.15
C THR A 209 5.51 -1.26 19.93
N ASP A 210 5.14 -0.20 19.20
CA ASP A 210 4.43 -0.29 17.93
C ASP A 210 3.12 -1.09 18.02
N PHE A 211 2.47 -1.00 19.18
CA PHE A 211 1.17 -1.58 19.48
C PHE A 211 0.35 -0.56 20.28
N ARG A 212 -0.94 -0.47 19.98
CA ARG A 212 -1.91 0.20 20.85
C ARG A 212 -3.26 -0.51 20.77
N LYS A 213 -4.08 -0.29 21.77
CA LYS A 213 -5.48 -0.74 21.83
C LYS A 213 -6.34 0.50 22.08
N ASP A 214 -7.37 0.67 21.26
CA ASP A 214 -8.29 1.80 21.40
C ASP A 214 -9.44 1.43 22.35
N ASP A 215 -10.30 2.40 22.72
CA ASP A 215 -11.34 2.24 23.74
C ASP A 215 -12.32 1.09 23.45
N ASP A 216 -12.61 0.85 22.16
CA ASP A 216 -13.48 -0.25 21.68
C ASP A 216 -12.78 -1.62 21.67
N GLY A 217 -11.52 -1.67 22.10
CA GLY A 217 -10.72 -2.88 22.20
C GLY A 217 -10.01 -3.30 20.91
N THR A 218 -10.14 -2.53 19.84
CA THR A 218 -9.44 -2.74 18.56
C THR A 218 -7.93 -2.65 18.74
N LYS A 219 -7.20 -3.67 18.24
CA LYS A 219 -5.74 -3.74 18.26
C LYS A 219 -5.10 -3.10 17.03
N TRP A 220 -4.04 -2.34 17.23
CA TRP A 220 -3.30 -1.65 16.18
C TRP A 220 -1.81 -1.95 16.21
N ARG A 221 -1.20 -2.02 15.03
CA ARG A 221 0.24 -2.15 14.82
C ARG A 221 0.80 -1.00 14.02
N ARG A 222 1.94 -0.45 14.45
CA ARG A 222 2.67 0.54 13.67
C ARG A 222 3.76 -0.15 12.86
N MET A 223 3.83 0.13 11.57
CA MET A 223 4.96 -0.27 10.72
C MET A 223 5.69 0.98 10.26
N GLY A 224 6.98 1.10 10.59
CA GLY A 224 7.80 2.28 10.28
C GLY A 224 8.37 2.34 8.87
N ASN A 225 8.23 1.26 8.11
CA ASN A 225 8.81 1.09 6.79
C ASN A 225 7.76 0.77 5.73
N CYS A 226 6.52 1.24 5.91
CA CYS A 226 5.53 1.13 4.85
C CYS A 226 5.72 2.26 3.82
N CYS A 227 5.49 1.94 2.56
CA CYS A 227 5.63 2.86 1.44
C CYS A 227 4.74 2.41 0.27
N TRP A 228 4.53 3.30 -0.68
CA TRP A 228 3.82 3.00 -1.93
C TRP A 228 4.80 2.76 -3.08
N PHE A 229 4.48 1.82 -3.96
CA PHE A 229 5.20 1.53 -5.20
C PHE A 229 4.33 1.95 -6.38
N THR A 230 4.88 2.71 -7.32
CA THR A 230 4.10 3.20 -8.46
C THR A 230 4.96 3.45 -9.70
N ASN A 231 4.32 3.44 -10.87
CA ASN A 231 4.86 3.91 -12.14
C ASN A 231 4.03 5.07 -12.75
N LEU A 232 3.23 5.72 -11.91
CA LEU A 232 2.48 6.95 -12.21
C LEU A 232 3.24 8.17 -11.70
N ASP A 233 3.31 9.19 -12.55
CA ASP A 233 4.20 10.32 -12.29
C ASP A 233 3.61 11.32 -11.28
N ILE A 234 4.42 11.69 -10.30
CA ILE A 234 4.02 12.55 -9.18
C ILE A 234 5.00 13.71 -9.03
N SER A 235 4.49 14.87 -8.59
CA SER A 235 5.28 16.10 -8.54
C SER A 235 6.51 16.01 -7.64
N VAL A 236 6.41 15.29 -6.50
CA VAL A 236 7.52 15.11 -5.55
C VAL A 236 8.75 14.46 -6.18
N ARG A 237 8.56 13.64 -7.23
CA ARG A 237 9.66 12.99 -7.97
C ARG A 237 10.56 14.00 -8.68
N HIS A 238 10.00 15.16 -9.03
CA HIS A 238 10.68 16.22 -9.76
C HIS A 238 11.06 17.39 -8.87
N GLN A 239 10.84 17.29 -7.56
CA GLN A 239 11.30 18.30 -6.61
C GLN A 239 12.83 18.24 -6.53
N PRO A 240 13.53 19.36 -6.83
CA PRO A 240 14.97 19.42 -6.64
C PRO A 240 15.32 19.14 -5.18
N LEU A 241 16.40 18.38 -4.98
CA LEU A 241 16.99 18.27 -3.65
C LEU A 241 17.85 19.50 -3.40
N ASP A 242 17.56 20.22 -2.33
CA ASP A 242 18.42 21.29 -1.84
C ASP A 242 19.68 20.65 -1.26
N LEU A 243 20.69 20.47 -2.12
CA LEU A 243 21.97 19.93 -1.73
C LEU A 243 22.77 21.01 -1.00
N TYR A 244 23.18 20.72 0.23
CA TYR A 244 24.09 21.58 0.98
C TYR A 244 25.46 21.74 0.29
N ILE A 245 25.87 20.73 -0.50
CA ILE A 245 27.08 20.75 -1.33
C ILE A 245 26.68 20.26 -2.71
N THR A 246 26.89 21.09 -3.73
CA THR A 246 26.67 20.67 -5.11
C THR A 246 27.87 19.87 -5.64
N PRO A 247 27.67 18.97 -6.62
CA PRO A 247 28.77 18.25 -7.24
C PRO A 247 29.87 19.16 -7.81
N GLU A 248 29.53 20.38 -8.26
CA GLU A 248 30.53 21.35 -8.75
C GLU A 248 31.40 21.97 -7.65
N GLN A 249 30.95 21.94 -6.39
CA GLN A 249 31.70 22.47 -5.24
C GLN A 249 32.79 21.51 -4.73
N GLU A 250 33.09 20.47 -5.51
CA GLU A 250 34.20 19.52 -5.38
C GLU A 250 34.71 19.30 -3.94
N TYR A 251 34.29 18.16 -3.38
CA TYR A 251 34.79 17.52 -2.17
C TYR A 251 36.31 17.77 -1.96
N ARG A 252 36.67 18.81 -1.19
CA ARG A 252 38.05 19.02 -0.77
C ARG A 252 38.42 17.86 0.15
N LYS A 253 39.19 16.91 -0.38
CA LYS A 253 39.72 15.73 0.35
C LYS A 253 40.47 16.07 1.65
N SER A 254 40.76 17.34 1.94
CA SER A 254 41.37 17.80 3.19
C SER A 254 40.47 17.64 4.42
N ASP A 255 39.15 17.65 4.27
CA ASP A 255 38.25 17.83 5.42
C ASP A 255 38.01 16.53 6.21
N TYR A 256 38.45 15.39 5.67
CA TYR A 256 38.38 14.10 6.37
C TYR A 256 39.54 13.87 7.36
N VAL A 257 40.69 14.53 7.18
CA VAL A 257 41.88 14.27 8.01
C VAL A 257 41.82 15.05 9.34
N GLU A 258 41.12 16.17 9.39
CA GLU A 258 41.08 17.02 10.59
C GLU A 258 40.06 16.56 11.64
N ARG A 259 39.07 15.76 11.23
CA ARG A 259 37.99 15.29 12.13
C ARG A 259 38.38 14.16 13.08
N LYS A 260 39.54 13.50 12.86
CA LYS A 260 40.10 12.50 13.78
C LYS A 260 41.01 13.08 14.87
N ARG A 261 41.15 14.41 14.98
CA ARG A 261 42.09 15.08 15.91
C ARG A 261 41.49 16.11 16.86
N ARG A 262 40.17 16.12 17.10
CA ARG A 262 39.63 16.90 18.22
C ARG A 262 39.42 15.99 19.43
N PRO A 263 40.19 16.17 20.54
CA PRO A 263 39.87 15.52 21.79
C PRO A 263 38.54 16.06 22.33
N TYR A 264 37.79 15.18 22.97
CA TYR A 264 36.58 15.48 23.73
C TYR A 264 36.89 16.62 24.71
N GLN A 265 36.25 17.78 24.55
CA GLN A 265 36.19 18.78 25.61
C GLN A 265 34.79 18.75 26.20
N GLU A 266 34.70 18.22 27.42
CA GLU A 266 33.61 18.48 28.34
C GLU A 266 33.48 19.99 28.52
N ASN A 267 32.30 20.56 28.30
CA ASN A 267 31.96 21.86 28.83
C ASN A 267 30.57 21.81 29.46
N VAL A 268 30.63 21.87 30.79
CA VAL A 268 29.57 22.08 31.76
C VAL A 268 28.79 23.35 31.42
N VAL A 269 27.47 23.25 31.39
CA VAL A 269 26.57 24.41 31.29
C VAL A 269 26.14 24.79 32.71
N MET A 270 26.69 25.90 33.23
CA MET A 270 26.13 26.63 34.37
C MET A 270 25.17 27.67 33.80
N PHE A 271 23.88 27.55 34.13
CA PHE A 271 22.88 28.59 33.87
C PHE A 271 22.97 29.64 34.98
N ALA A 272 22.94 30.92 34.57
CA ALA A 272 22.64 32.05 35.45
C ALA A 272 21.12 32.26 35.51
#